data_AF-A0A255QRU3-F1
#
_entry.id   AF-A0A255QRU3-F1
#
_cell.length_a   1.000
_cell.length_b   1.000
_cell.length_c   1.000
_cell.angle_alpha   90.00
_cell.angle_beta   90.00
_cell.angle_gamma   90.00
#
_symmetry.space_group_name_H-M   'P 1'
#
loop_
_entity.id
_entity.type
_entity.pdbx_description
1 polymer ?
#
loop_
_entity_poly.entity_id
_entity_poly.type
_entity_poly.pdbx_seq_one_letter_code
_entity_poly.pdbx_strand_id
1 'polypeptide(L)'
;MDEMPPEMEMHPEHGPHGGELIELGKEAYHIEFVHSDAGVTMYTLDGTATEPVSIPAETLTVSLKLEGKVKSFDLAAVASPAEESGKASAFASADPDLSDWMDRGAEGVIVVNIDGKSFTGNLSHDHGHEGHDHDEHDH
;
A
#
# COMPACT_ATOMS: atom_id res chain seq x y z
N MET A 1 35.41 -17.36 8.92
CA MET A 1 34.12 -18.03 8.67
C MET A 1 33.20 -16.92 8.24
N ASP A 2 32.74 -16.98 6.99
CA ASP A 2 31.93 -15.97 6.29
C ASP A 2 30.98 -15.18 7.20
N GLU A 3 31.25 -13.88 7.34
CA GLU A 3 30.20 -12.88 7.59
C GLU A 3 29.31 -12.85 6.35
N MET A 4 28.18 -13.54 6.42
CA MET A 4 27.08 -13.25 5.52
C MET A 4 26.62 -11.82 5.87
N PRO A 5 26.61 -10.86 4.92
CA PRO A 5 26.03 -9.56 5.20
C PRO A 5 24.55 -9.76 5.58
N PRO A 6 23.95 -8.87 6.40
CA PRO A 6 22.51 -8.86 6.51
C PRO A 6 21.97 -8.71 5.09
N GLU A 7 21.07 -9.60 4.69
CA GLU A 7 20.26 -9.42 3.49
C GLU A 7 19.55 -8.08 3.69
N MET A 8 20.13 -6.99 3.16
CA MET A 8 19.41 -5.76 2.92
C MET A 8 18.29 -6.21 1.99
N GLU A 9 17.10 -6.42 2.55
CA GLU A 9 15.86 -6.51 1.81
C GLU A 9 15.73 -5.17 1.08
N MET A 10 16.36 -5.09 -0.10
CA MET A 10 16.23 -3.97 -1.02
C MET A 10 14.85 -4.09 -1.63
N HIS A 11 13.83 -3.78 -0.85
CA HIS A 11 12.49 -3.60 -1.35
C HIS A 11 12.54 -2.44 -2.37
N PRO A 12 11.93 -2.61 -3.54
CA PRO A 12 11.89 -1.54 -4.51
C PRO A 12 11.18 -0.33 -3.89
N GLU A 13 11.64 0.89 -4.16
CA GLU A 13 10.98 2.11 -3.65
C GLU A 13 9.59 2.31 -4.27
N HIS A 14 9.33 1.67 -5.41
CA HIS A 14 8.10 1.75 -6.18
C HIS A 14 7.63 0.38 -6.62
N GLY A 15 6.31 0.22 -6.74
CA GLY A 15 5.74 -1.02 -7.25
C GLY A 15 5.89 -1.18 -8.77
N PRO A 16 5.45 -2.33 -9.32
CA PRO A 16 5.57 -2.67 -10.74
C PRO A 16 4.82 -1.72 -11.69
N HIS A 17 3.85 -0.95 -11.20
CA HIS A 17 3.11 0.06 -11.94
C HIS A 17 3.67 1.48 -11.73
N GLY A 18 4.75 1.64 -10.97
CA GLY A 18 5.37 2.93 -10.65
C GLY A 18 4.64 3.71 -9.56
N GLY A 19 3.79 3.05 -8.78
CA GLY A 19 3.11 3.62 -7.63
C GLY A 19 3.95 3.61 -6.34
N GLU A 20 3.39 4.21 -5.30
CA GLU A 20 3.94 4.16 -3.93
C GLU A 20 3.61 2.83 -3.27
N LEU A 21 4.56 2.20 -2.59
CA LEU A 21 4.32 0.96 -1.87
C LEU A 21 3.93 1.22 -0.43
N ILE A 22 2.86 0.57 0.01
CA ILE A 22 2.28 0.73 1.33
C ILE A 22 2.21 -0.64 1.98
N GLU A 23 2.97 -0.82 3.05
CA GLU A 23 3.02 -2.08 3.80
C GLU A 23 1.72 -2.29 4.58
N LEU A 24 1.17 -3.50 4.49
CA LEU A 24 -0.01 -3.91 5.24
C LEU A 24 0.36 -4.95 6.30
N GLY A 25 0.09 -4.61 7.56
CA GLY A 25 0.16 -5.57 8.66
C GLY A 25 1.56 -6.17 8.91
N LYS A 26 2.62 -5.34 8.80
CA LYS A 26 4.04 -5.72 8.93
C LYS A 26 4.53 -6.56 7.74
N GLU A 27 4.47 -5.98 6.53
CA GLU A 27 4.95 -6.61 5.30
C GLU A 27 4.22 -7.91 4.90
N ALA A 28 3.08 -8.22 5.54
CA ALA A 28 2.30 -9.41 5.18
C ALA A 28 1.74 -9.32 3.76
N TYR A 29 1.37 -8.11 3.36
CA TYR A 29 0.98 -7.72 2.01
C TYR A 29 1.49 -6.32 1.73
N HIS A 30 1.60 -5.96 0.46
CA HIS A 30 1.89 -4.59 0.03
C HIS A 30 0.74 -4.07 -0.80
N ILE A 31 0.47 -2.77 -0.71
CA ILE A 31 -0.46 -2.07 -1.60
C ILE A 31 0.35 -1.09 -2.43
N GLU A 32 0.35 -1.27 -3.73
CA GLU A 32 0.85 -0.26 -4.64
C GLU A 32 -0.25 0.77 -4.93
N PHE A 33 -0.02 1.98 -4.48
CA PHE A 33 -0.86 3.14 -4.68
C PHE A 33 -0.46 3.87 -5.97
N VAL A 34 -1.35 3.85 -6.96
CA VAL A 34 -1.19 4.56 -8.23
C VAL A 34 -2.23 5.67 -8.31
N HIS A 35 -1.74 6.91 -8.34
CA HIS A 35 -2.57 8.09 -8.54
C HIS A 35 -2.39 8.62 -9.96
N SER A 36 -3.51 8.88 -10.63
CA SER A 36 -3.57 9.32 -12.03
C SER A 36 -4.72 10.31 -12.24
N ASP A 37 -4.76 10.98 -13.41
CA ASP A 37 -5.88 11.84 -13.79
C ASP A 37 -7.25 11.12 -13.83
N ALA A 38 -7.24 9.79 -13.98
CA ALA A 38 -8.46 8.97 -13.97
C ALA A 38 -8.99 8.68 -12.55
N GLY A 39 -8.19 9.00 -11.52
CA GLY A 39 -8.45 8.69 -10.13
C GLY A 39 -7.33 7.85 -9.51
N VAL A 40 -7.69 7.14 -8.45
CA VAL A 40 -6.77 6.33 -7.65
C VAL A 40 -7.01 4.85 -7.93
N THR A 41 -5.92 4.12 -8.14
CA THR A 41 -5.92 2.66 -8.25
C THR A 41 -4.94 2.09 -7.24
N MET A 42 -5.34 1.06 -6.51
CA MET A 42 -4.53 0.37 -5.52
C MET A 42 -4.40 -1.09 -5.92
N TYR A 43 -3.18 -1.58 -6.10
CA TYR A 43 -2.90 -2.98 -6.41
C TYR A 43 -2.41 -3.69 -5.15
N THR A 44 -3.02 -4.81 -4.82
CA THR A 44 -2.54 -5.69 -3.75
C THR A 44 -1.42 -6.54 -4.32
N LEU A 45 -0.25 -6.43 -3.70
CA LEU A 45 0.94 -7.20 -3.99
C LEU A 45 1.25 -8.16 -2.84
N ASP A 46 2.11 -9.11 -3.13
CA ASP A 46 2.61 -10.09 -2.19
C ASP A 46 3.57 -9.47 -1.15
N GLY A 47 4.13 -10.31 -0.27
CA GLY A 47 5.05 -9.87 0.78
C GLY A 47 6.36 -9.28 0.25
N THR A 48 6.72 -9.51 -1.02
CA THR A 48 7.92 -8.91 -1.62
C THR A 48 7.61 -7.68 -2.48
N ALA A 49 6.36 -7.23 -2.54
CA ALA A 49 5.92 -6.08 -3.33
C ALA A 49 6.27 -6.17 -4.84
N THR A 50 6.37 -7.39 -5.38
CA THR A 50 6.75 -7.60 -6.79
C THR A 50 5.64 -8.18 -7.63
N GLU A 51 4.74 -8.98 -7.03
CA GLU A 51 3.70 -9.68 -7.77
C GLU A 51 2.30 -9.34 -7.23
N PRO A 52 1.32 -9.02 -8.10
CA PRO A 52 -0.04 -8.78 -7.67
C PRO A 52 -0.70 -10.07 -7.17
N VAL A 53 -1.41 -9.97 -6.04
CA VAL A 53 -2.09 -11.09 -5.39
C VAL A 53 -3.58 -10.80 -5.23
N SER A 54 -4.42 -11.73 -5.69
CA SER A 54 -5.87 -11.62 -5.54
C SER A 54 -6.29 -11.96 -4.11
N ILE A 55 -6.89 -10.98 -3.43
CA ILE A 55 -7.39 -11.12 -2.06
C ILE A 55 -8.92 -11.22 -2.04
N PRO A 56 -9.52 -11.99 -1.12
CA PRO A 56 -10.97 -12.07 -0.96
C PRO A 56 -11.52 -10.80 -0.29
N ALA A 57 -11.50 -9.69 -1.01
CA ALA A 57 -12.00 -8.39 -0.58
C ALA A 57 -12.80 -7.74 -1.72
N GLU A 58 -14.00 -7.26 -1.41
CA GLU A 58 -14.87 -6.56 -2.38
C GLU A 58 -14.60 -5.05 -2.40
N THR A 59 -14.12 -4.51 -1.28
CA THR A 59 -13.90 -3.09 -1.08
C THR A 59 -12.66 -2.85 -0.22
N LEU A 60 -11.97 -1.74 -0.50
CA LEU A 60 -10.86 -1.23 0.29
C LEU A 60 -11.20 0.19 0.76
N THR A 61 -11.02 0.48 2.03
CA THR A 61 -11.31 1.81 2.59
C THR A 61 -10.02 2.60 2.76
N VAL A 62 -9.96 3.81 2.23
CA VAL A 62 -8.88 4.77 2.46
C VAL A 62 -9.39 5.95 3.26
N SER A 63 -8.72 6.26 4.36
CA SER A 63 -9.04 7.43 5.20
C SER A 63 -7.93 8.44 5.06
N LEU A 64 -8.20 9.53 4.36
CA LEU A 64 -7.27 10.64 4.17
C LEU A 64 -7.49 11.73 5.21
N LYS A 65 -6.40 12.41 5.57
CA LYS A 65 -6.35 13.54 6.48
C LYS A 65 -5.64 14.70 5.80
N LEU A 66 -6.31 15.84 5.74
CA LEU A 66 -5.80 17.05 5.13
C LEU A 66 -6.24 18.27 5.94
N GLU A 67 -5.30 19.12 6.35
CA GLU A 67 -5.57 20.34 7.14
C GLU A 67 -6.44 20.09 8.39
N GLY A 68 -6.25 18.94 9.05
CA GLY A 68 -7.03 18.55 10.24
C GLY A 68 -8.44 18.03 9.96
N LYS A 69 -8.86 17.93 8.69
CA LYS A 69 -10.08 17.23 8.28
C LYS A 69 -9.72 15.79 7.93
N VAL A 70 -10.62 14.84 8.25
CA VAL A 70 -10.49 13.44 7.86
C VAL A 70 -11.66 13.07 6.97
N LYS A 71 -11.40 12.39 5.87
CA LYS A 71 -12.41 11.88 4.94
C LYS A 71 -12.05 10.46 4.52
N SER A 72 -13.04 9.56 4.59
CA SER A 72 -12.91 8.17 4.17
C SER A 72 -13.57 7.96 2.81
N PHE A 73 -12.94 7.15 1.98
CA PHE A 73 -13.37 6.78 0.65
C PHE A 73 -13.27 5.27 0.49
N ASP A 74 -14.25 4.67 -0.17
CA ASP A 74 -14.25 3.25 -0.46
C ASP A 74 -13.89 3.03 -1.94
N LEU A 75 -12.87 2.22 -2.18
CA LEU A 75 -12.46 1.76 -3.50
C LEU A 75 -13.11 0.42 -3.77
N ALA A 76 -13.72 0.28 -4.95
CA ALA A 76 -14.34 -0.96 -5.38
C ALA A 76 -13.30 -1.89 -6.01
N ALA A 77 -13.45 -3.20 -5.78
CA ALA A 77 -12.72 -4.21 -6.50
C ALA A 77 -12.87 -4.04 -8.02
N VAL A 78 -11.74 -3.96 -8.73
CA VAL A 78 -11.71 -3.97 -10.18
C VAL A 78 -11.83 -5.43 -10.63
N ALA A 79 -12.99 -5.77 -11.19
CA ALA A 79 -13.22 -7.12 -11.69
C ALA A 79 -12.27 -7.43 -12.85
N SER A 80 -11.31 -8.33 -12.63
CA SER A 80 -10.51 -8.89 -13.71
C SER A 80 -11.03 -10.27 -14.13
N PRO A 81 -11.12 -10.55 -15.45
CA PRO A 81 -11.60 -11.84 -15.97
C PRO A 81 -10.66 -13.02 -15.63
N ALA A 82 -9.45 -12.73 -15.17
CA ALA A 82 -8.48 -13.72 -14.70
C ALA A 82 -8.66 -14.10 -13.23
N GLU A 83 -9.54 -13.41 -12.48
CA GLU A 83 -9.67 -13.57 -11.03
C GLU A 83 -10.85 -14.47 -10.66
N GLU A 84 -10.67 -15.26 -9.61
CA GLU A 84 -11.75 -16.08 -9.04
C GLU A 84 -12.87 -15.18 -8.51
N SER A 85 -14.12 -15.63 -8.68
CA SER A 85 -15.28 -14.87 -8.21
C SER A 85 -15.18 -14.55 -6.70
N GLY A 86 -15.19 -13.26 -6.37
CA GLY A 86 -15.07 -12.78 -4.99
C GLY A 86 -13.65 -12.48 -4.50
N LYS A 87 -12.65 -12.53 -5.39
CA LYS A 87 -11.31 -12.02 -5.12
C LYS A 87 -10.96 -10.89 -6.09
N ALA A 88 -10.11 -9.98 -5.63
CA ALA A 88 -9.58 -8.89 -6.43
C ALA A 88 -8.14 -8.58 -6.01
N SER A 89 -7.31 -8.28 -6.99
CA SER A 89 -5.93 -7.81 -6.83
C SER A 89 -5.82 -6.31 -7.06
N ALA A 90 -6.83 -5.67 -7.63
CA ALA A 90 -6.86 -4.24 -7.89
C ALA A 90 -8.16 -3.61 -7.36
N PHE A 91 -8.06 -2.42 -6.79
CA PHE A 91 -9.17 -1.63 -6.28
C PHE A 91 -9.05 -0.22 -6.85
N ALA A 92 -10.13 0.34 -7.36
CA ALA A 92 -10.11 1.67 -7.97
C ALA A 92 -11.23 2.56 -7.44
N SER A 93 -10.95 3.86 -7.39
CA SER A 93 -11.96 4.89 -7.18
C SER A 93 -11.71 6.07 -8.11
N ALA A 94 -12.78 6.50 -8.77
CA ALA A 94 -12.83 7.70 -9.60
C ALA A 94 -13.43 8.89 -8.83
N ASP A 95 -13.39 8.86 -7.49
CA ASP A 95 -13.88 9.97 -6.68
C ASP A 95 -12.95 11.19 -6.85
N PRO A 96 -13.47 12.32 -7.35
CA PRO A 96 -12.64 13.51 -7.61
C PRO A 96 -12.11 14.14 -6.33
N ASP A 97 -12.83 14.01 -5.19
CA ASP A 97 -12.34 14.53 -3.92
C ASP A 97 -11.17 13.67 -3.40
N LEU A 98 -11.14 12.37 -3.70
CA LEU A 98 -10.01 11.52 -3.35
C LEU A 98 -8.74 11.99 -4.07
N SER A 99 -8.83 12.22 -5.39
CA SER A 99 -7.72 12.77 -6.17
C SER A 99 -7.26 14.12 -5.64
N ASP A 100 -8.19 15.07 -5.42
CA ASP A 100 -7.85 16.41 -4.91
C ASP A 100 -7.10 16.34 -3.59
N TRP A 101 -7.51 15.45 -2.67
CA TRP A 101 -6.82 15.33 -1.39
C TRP A 101 -5.40 14.78 -1.55
N MET A 102 -5.22 13.80 -2.44
CA MET A 102 -3.90 13.25 -2.76
C MET A 102 -3.00 14.28 -3.45
N ASP A 103 -3.52 15.03 -4.41
CA ASP A 103 -2.81 16.13 -5.09
C ASP A 103 -2.32 17.21 -4.10
N ARG A 104 -3.05 17.38 -3.00
CA ARG A 104 -2.73 18.32 -1.92
C ARG A 104 -1.83 17.73 -0.83
N GLY A 105 -1.37 16.50 -1.00
CA GLY A 105 -0.48 15.81 -0.08
C GLY A 105 -1.17 15.34 1.20
N ALA A 106 -2.42 14.89 1.12
CA ALA A 106 -3.10 14.30 2.26
C ALA A 106 -2.42 13.00 2.69
N GLU A 107 -2.22 12.86 4.00
CA GLU A 107 -1.73 11.62 4.61
C GLU A 107 -2.94 10.74 4.92
N GLY A 108 -2.76 9.43 4.95
CA GLY A 108 -3.89 8.54 5.15
C GLY A 108 -3.57 7.18 5.73
N VAL A 109 -4.65 6.44 5.93
CA VAL A 109 -4.61 5.05 6.38
C VAL A 109 -5.49 4.23 5.45
N ILE A 110 -4.92 3.17 4.92
CA ILE A 110 -5.61 2.17 4.11
C ILE A 110 -6.03 1.03 5.03
N VAL A 111 -7.27 0.57 4.89
CA VAL A 111 -7.81 -0.57 5.60
C VAL A 111 -8.46 -1.52 4.60
N VAL A 112 -8.07 -2.78 4.64
CA VAL A 112 -8.63 -3.84 3.82
C VAL A 112 -8.91 -5.08 4.67
N ASN A 113 -10.01 -5.77 4.39
CA ASN A 113 -10.33 -7.03 5.05
C ASN A 113 -9.97 -8.19 4.12
N ILE A 114 -9.06 -9.05 4.57
CA ILE A 114 -8.59 -10.22 3.82
C ILE A 114 -8.90 -11.44 4.70
N ASP A 115 -9.76 -12.34 4.22
CA ASP A 115 -10.11 -13.59 4.92
C ASP A 115 -10.64 -13.35 6.35
N GLY A 116 -11.42 -12.28 6.54
CA GLY A 116 -11.97 -11.89 7.84
C GLY A 116 -10.96 -11.19 8.78
N LYS A 117 -9.71 -10.99 8.36
CA LYS A 117 -8.71 -10.21 9.09
C LYS A 117 -8.56 -8.83 8.49
N SER A 118 -8.59 -7.80 9.34
CA SER A 118 -8.33 -6.43 8.90
C SER A 118 -6.84 -6.17 8.88
N PHE A 119 -6.36 -5.74 7.72
CA PHE A 119 -5.02 -5.25 7.49
C PHE A 119 -5.05 -3.74 7.29
N THR A 120 -4.03 -3.08 7.81
CA THR A 120 -3.92 -1.63 7.82
C THR A 120 -2.55 -1.23 7.30
N GLY A 121 -2.53 -0.21 6.43
CA GLY A 121 -1.31 0.41 5.92
C GLY A 121 -1.36 1.92 6.07
N ASN A 122 -0.20 2.52 6.28
CA ASN A 122 -0.06 3.96 6.45
C ASN A 122 0.41 4.57 5.13
N LEU A 123 -0.40 5.48 4.60
CA LEU A 123 -0.04 6.34 3.48
C LEU A 123 0.57 7.61 4.07
N SER A 124 1.87 7.61 4.26
CA SER A 124 2.63 8.75 4.78
C SER A 124 3.88 8.90 3.95
N HIS A 125 4.13 10.11 3.46
CA HIS A 125 5.31 10.45 2.66
C HIS A 125 6.56 10.60 3.52
N ASP A 126 6.56 9.99 4.71
CA ASP A 126 7.72 9.90 5.56
C ASP A 126 8.69 8.95 4.86
N HIS A 127 9.71 9.54 4.23
CA HIS A 127 11.02 8.93 4.06
C HIS A 127 11.67 8.72 5.44
N GLY A 128 10.96 8.05 6.33
CA GLY A 128 11.50 7.42 7.51
C GLY A 128 12.27 6.20 7.04
N HIS A 129 13.44 6.44 6.45
CA HIS A 129 14.57 5.59 6.82
C HIS A 129 14.65 5.70 8.34
N GLU A 130 13.99 4.78 9.07
CA GLU A 130 14.58 4.28 10.29
C GLU A 130 15.90 3.67 9.82
N GLY A 131 16.91 4.54 9.75
CA GLY A 131 18.29 4.14 9.71
C GLY A 131 18.42 3.14 10.84
N HIS A 132 18.72 1.91 10.48
CA HIS A 132 19.54 1.10 11.35
C HIS A 132 20.88 1.83 11.46
N ASP A 133 20.91 2.86 12.33
CA ASP A 133 22.09 3.25 13.06
C ASP A 133 22.52 1.99 13.82
N HIS A 134 23.33 1.17 13.17
CA HIS A 134 24.13 0.20 13.88
C HIS A 134 25.24 1.01 14.55
N ASP A 135 24.87 1.59 15.69
CA ASP A 135 25.81 2.10 16.67
C ASP A 135 26.74 0.93 17.04
N GLU A 136 27.96 1.06 16.54
CA GLU A 136 29.20 0.49 17.05
C GLU A 136 29.10 0.11 18.53
N HIS A 137 29.47 -1.12 18.94
CA HIS A 137 30.25 -1.33 20.17
C HIS A 137 30.74 -2.78 20.36
N ASP A 138 32.05 -2.87 20.59
CA ASP A 138 32.81 -3.85 21.40
C ASP A 138 32.98 -5.31 20.92
N HIS A 139 34.18 -5.64 20.42
CA HIS A 139 35.27 -6.22 21.24
C HIS A 139 36.60 -6.42 20.48
#